data_AF-A0A6B9Z9U7-F1
#
_entry.id   AF-A0A6B9Z9U7-F1
#
_cell.length_a   1.000
_cell.length_b   1.000
_cell.length_c   1.000
_cell.angle_alpha   90.00
_cell.angle_beta   90.00
_cell.angle_gamma   90.00
#
_symmetry.space_group_name_H-M   'P 1'
#
loop_
_entity.id
_entity.type
_entity.pdbx_description
1 polymer ?
#
loop_
_entity_poly.entity_id
_entity_poly.type
_entity_poly.pdbx_seq_one_letter_code
_entity_poly.pdbx_strand_id
1 'polypeptide(L)'
;MRYIRLLTVLLSSFIVTNGFSQLKSAERAYNGMRYAEAIQYYQETMKRDSLPAAAIANLADSYDKTQQYDKALTWYDKLLTVNATDTPRRYRYGQLLAMEGRYQEAVAQYKWVAAVKPDPQLESTIGLYESGLNTLLADSLNWRIALLNINSGYADFSPVTYGAGLVFVSDRPRNKVFRETNAWTGGDFLTLYRAVDTARVKDASLRTKELEQVLTYASKDLRNVDSRTTSSWDSKKVSANPQATFVAVPNQLSREMIAPFNTKLNKRYHEGPVTFSRLWDSIIVTYNEPSKGAGNVSRLRLQTYAMKYGDWVLQPEFPYNSKDYNVGQPALHPNGQVLFFTSDMPGGAGGKDIYYCRKSGDKWGLPINAGPLVNTGGNEMFPYIDPSGRLYFSSDKWPGLGGLDIFSVGLDTAYRALAPPRNEGAPFNSPKNDFGVLIEAGQNKGYFSSDRRGNDDIYIFWRVDPAIGQK
;
A
#
# COMPACT_ATOMS: atom_id res chain seq x y z
N MET A 1 -26.21 55.58 43.62
CA MET A 1 -24.76 55.35 43.54
C MET A 1 -24.49 53.87 43.36
N ARG A 2 -23.92 53.51 42.20
CA ARG A 2 -22.96 52.41 41.92
C ARG A 2 -23.24 51.00 42.47
N TYR A 3 -23.98 50.22 41.69
CA TYR A 3 -23.70 48.80 41.44
C TYR A 3 -23.70 48.58 39.92
N ILE A 4 -23.02 47.51 39.46
CA ILE A 4 -22.78 47.11 38.05
C ILE A 4 -21.47 47.66 37.46
N ARG A 5 -20.40 46.88 37.58
CA ARG A 5 -19.24 46.75 36.66
C ARG A 5 -18.18 45.88 37.34
N LEU A 6 -18.22 44.56 37.19
CA LEU A 6 -17.09 43.62 37.36
C LEU A 6 -17.59 42.16 37.26
N LEU A 7 -18.15 41.76 36.11
CA LEU A 7 -18.44 40.35 35.84
C LEU A 7 -18.46 40.05 34.33
N THR A 8 -17.38 40.38 33.62
CA THR A 8 -17.29 40.12 32.16
C THR A 8 -15.87 39.83 31.64
N VAL A 9 -14.93 39.36 32.47
CA VAL A 9 -13.54 39.05 32.00
C VAL A 9 -13.03 37.64 32.37
N LEU A 10 -13.79 36.81 33.09
CA LEU A 10 -13.30 35.49 33.55
C LEU A 10 -13.98 34.26 32.93
N LEU A 11 -14.72 34.42 31.82
CA LEU A 11 -15.24 33.29 31.03
C LEU A 11 -14.56 33.11 29.66
N SER A 12 -13.74 34.06 29.21
CA SER A 12 -13.01 33.96 27.93
C SER A 12 -11.68 33.21 28.05
N SER A 13 -11.09 33.12 29.24
CA SER A 13 -9.79 32.46 29.45
C SER A 13 -9.86 30.94 29.60
N PHE A 14 -11.04 30.35 29.86
CA PHE A 14 -11.22 28.89 29.97
C PHE A 14 -11.53 28.20 28.63
N ILE A 15 -12.03 28.94 27.64
CA ILE A 15 -12.36 28.40 26.32
C ILE A 15 -11.11 28.35 25.42
N VAL A 16 -10.25 29.37 25.51
CA VAL A 16 -9.02 29.49 24.69
C VAL A 16 -7.96 28.42 25.05
N THR A 17 -7.87 28.01 26.31
CA THR A 17 -6.85 27.02 26.74
C THR A 17 -7.12 25.60 26.21
N ASN A 18 -8.39 25.25 26.01
CA ASN A 18 -8.79 23.91 25.58
C ASN A 18 -8.60 23.69 24.07
N GLY A 19 -8.91 24.68 23.22
CA GLY A 19 -8.67 24.59 21.76
C GLY A 19 -7.18 24.47 21.43
N PHE A 20 -6.36 25.28 22.11
CA PHE A 20 -4.90 25.21 22.00
C PHE A 20 -4.33 23.86 22.46
N SER A 21 -4.93 23.24 23.48
CA SER A 21 -4.54 21.91 23.96
C SER A 21 -4.84 20.80 22.95
N GLN A 22 -5.95 20.88 22.19
CA GLN A 22 -6.29 19.86 21.20
C GLN A 22 -5.42 19.96 19.95
N LEU A 23 -5.15 21.17 19.48
CA LEU A 23 -4.26 21.39 18.35
C LEU A 23 -2.86 20.81 18.61
N LYS A 24 -2.31 21.06 19.82
CA LYS A 24 -1.01 20.49 20.22
C LYS A 24 -1.03 18.96 20.28
N SER A 25 -2.14 18.35 20.69
CA SER A 25 -2.32 16.89 20.65
C SER A 25 -2.36 16.37 19.21
N ALA A 26 -3.02 17.08 18.31
CA ALA A 26 -3.05 16.76 16.88
C ALA A 26 -1.65 16.76 16.27
N GLU A 27 -0.86 17.82 16.51
CA GLU A 27 0.51 17.93 16.01
C GLU A 27 1.42 16.84 16.57
N ARG A 28 1.27 16.50 17.86
CA ARG A 28 2.03 15.40 18.48
C ARG A 28 1.64 14.03 17.91
N ALA A 29 0.37 13.83 17.55
CA ALA A 29 -0.09 12.63 16.86
C ALA A 29 0.47 12.57 15.44
N TYR A 30 0.36 13.66 14.69
CA TYR A 30 0.88 13.80 13.32
C TYR A 30 2.39 13.54 13.23
N ASN A 31 3.19 14.22 14.07
CA ASN A 31 4.64 14.04 14.12
C ASN A 31 5.04 12.62 14.57
N GLY A 32 4.17 11.94 15.30
CA GLY A 32 4.32 10.54 15.65
C GLY A 32 3.75 9.56 14.60
N MET A 33 3.35 10.04 13.42
CA MET A 33 2.71 9.29 12.33
C MET A 33 1.42 8.55 12.73
N ARG A 34 0.76 9.02 13.81
CA ARG A 34 -0.54 8.52 14.26
C ARG A 34 -1.64 9.31 13.58
N TYR A 35 -1.74 9.17 12.26
CA TYR A 35 -2.58 10.04 11.42
C TYR A 35 -4.07 9.92 11.74
N ALA A 36 -4.57 8.70 12.02
CA ALA A 36 -5.95 8.50 12.44
C ALA A 36 -6.29 9.25 13.74
N GLU A 37 -5.37 9.24 14.72
CA GLU A 37 -5.50 9.99 15.97
C GLU A 37 -5.41 11.52 15.72
N ALA A 38 -4.48 11.94 14.85
CA ALA A 38 -4.31 13.35 14.49
C ALA A 38 -5.58 13.95 13.86
N ILE A 39 -6.23 13.22 12.94
CA ILE A 39 -7.50 13.62 12.31
C ILE A 39 -8.56 13.90 13.38
N GLN A 40 -8.70 13.03 14.38
CA GLN A 40 -9.69 13.22 15.45
C GLN A 40 -9.44 14.52 16.22
N TYR A 41 -8.19 14.78 16.64
CA TYR A 41 -7.87 16.00 17.37
C TYR A 41 -8.04 17.27 16.50
N TYR A 42 -7.70 17.22 15.21
CA TYR A 42 -7.96 18.33 14.29
C TYR A 42 -9.46 18.60 14.14
N GLN A 43 -10.30 17.56 13.99
CA GLN A 43 -11.75 17.70 13.91
C GLN A 43 -12.34 18.30 15.20
N GLU A 44 -11.86 17.89 16.37
CA GLU A 44 -12.28 18.47 17.66
C GLU A 44 -11.88 19.95 17.78
N THR A 45 -10.68 20.30 17.29
CA THR A 45 -10.20 21.70 17.28
C THR A 45 -11.11 22.58 16.42
N MET A 46 -11.50 22.08 15.24
CA MET A 46 -12.39 22.77 14.30
C MET A 46 -13.80 23.05 14.79
N LYS A 47 -14.29 22.35 15.83
CA LYS A 47 -15.61 22.63 16.41
C LYS A 47 -15.66 23.99 17.12
N ARG A 48 -14.50 24.56 17.45
CA ARG A 48 -14.40 25.79 18.26
C ARG A 48 -13.54 26.86 17.59
N ASP A 49 -12.47 26.46 16.92
CA ASP A 49 -11.48 27.37 16.35
C ASP A 49 -11.18 27.03 14.88
N SER A 50 -10.77 28.04 14.10
CA SER A 50 -10.23 27.81 12.76
C SER A 50 -8.81 27.21 12.82
N LEU A 51 -8.49 26.30 11.90
CA LEU A 51 -7.14 25.74 11.80
C LEU A 51 -6.17 26.71 11.09
N PRO A 52 -4.96 26.93 11.62
CA PRO A 52 -3.89 27.63 10.88
C PRO A 52 -3.43 26.82 9.67
N ALA A 53 -2.80 27.46 8.68
CA ALA A 53 -2.38 26.82 7.43
C ALA A 53 -1.53 25.56 7.63
N ALA A 54 -0.60 25.57 8.60
CA ALA A 54 0.21 24.38 8.93
C ALA A 54 -0.64 23.21 9.46
N ALA A 55 -1.70 23.48 10.22
CA ALA A 55 -2.62 22.45 10.71
C ALA A 55 -3.55 21.93 9.60
N ILE A 56 -3.99 22.82 8.68
CA ILE A 56 -4.72 22.43 7.47
C ILE A 56 -3.86 21.47 6.63
N ALA A 57 -2.58 21.81 6.45
CA ALA A 57 -1.62 20.98 5.72
C ALA A 57 -1.46 19.59 6.35
N ASN A 58 -1.22 19.53 7.66
CA ASN A 58 -1.09 18.26 8.37
C ASN A 58 -2.38 17.44 8.37
N LEU A 59 -3.56 18.08 8.41
CA LEU A 59 -4.84 17.40 8.29
C LEU A 59 -5.05 16.81 6.88
N ALA A 60 -4.72 17.56 5.83
CA ALA A 60 -4.75 17.09 4.45
C ALA A 60 -3.84 15.86 4.27
N ASP A 61 -2.59 15.98 4.74
CA ASP A 61 -1.61 14.89 4.73
C ASP A 61 -2.12 13.68 5.54
N SER A 62 -2.78 13.90 6.67
CA SER A 62 -3.32 12.80 7.48
C SER A 62 -4.46 12.05 6.76
N TYR A 63 -5.36 12.77 6.08
CA TYR A 63 -6.39 12.12 5.26
C TYR A 63 -5.77 11.34 4.10
N ASP A 64 -4.76 11.89 3.43
CA ASP A 64 -4.01 11.21 2.37
C ASP A 64 -3.33 9.92 2.90
N LYS A 65 -2.59 9.99 4.00
CA LYS A 65 -1.90 8.84 4.61
C LYS A 65 -2.83 7.77 5.18
N THR A 66 -4.11 8.10 5.37
CA THR A 66 -5.17 7.16 5.78
C THR A 66 -6.10 6.77 4.62
N GLN A 67 -5.71 7.07 3.37
CA GLN A 67 -6.43 6.74 2.13
C GLN A 67 -7.85 7.33 2.03
N GLN A 68 -8.14 8.39 2.78
CA GLN A 68 -9.41 9.12 2.68
C GLN A 68 -9.29 10.22 1.61
N TYR A 69 -9.11 9.82 0.35
CA TYR A 69 -8.71 10.69 -0.75
C TYR A 69 -9.69 11.84 -1.03
N ASP A 70 -11.00 11.61 -0.97
CA ASP A 70 -12.01 12.66 -1.15
C ASP A 70 -11.83 13.81 -0.12
N LYS A 71 -11.59 13.43 1.14
CA LYS A 71 -11.34 14.39 2.21
C LYS A 71 -9.99 15.07 2.01
N ALA A 72 -8.96 14.32 1.62
CA ALA A 72 -7.63 14.86 1.35
C ALA A 72 -7.68 15.93 0.24
N LEU A 73 -8.34 15.65 -0.88
CA LEU A 73 -8.57 16.61 -1.98
C LEU A 73 -9.22 17.90 -1.48
N THR A 74 -10.28 17.79 -0.69
CA THR A 74 -10.99 18.94 -0.11
C THR A 74 -10.06 19.80 0.75
N TRP A 75 -9.22 19.17 1.57
CA TRP A 75 -8.32 19.87 2.47
C TRP A 75 -7.08 20.44 1.78
N TYR A 76 -6.57 19.78 0.74
CA TYR A 76 -5.51 20.33 -0.10
C TYR A 76 -5.99 21.55 -0.90
N ASP A 77 -7.19 21.49 -1.47
CA ASP A 77 -7.79 22.65 -2.15
C ASP A 77 -7.85 23.85 -1.19
N LYS A 78 -8.42 23.63 0.01
CA LYS A 78 -8.45 24.66 1.07
C LYS A 78 -7.06 25.17 1.46
N LEU A 79 -6.06 24.29 1.60
CA LEU A 79 -4.68 24.70 1.88
C LEU A 79 -4.15 25.63 0.79
N LEU A 80 -4.36 25.30 -0.48
CA LEU A 80 -3.82 26.05 -1.60
C LEU A 80 -4.53 27.38 -1.83
N THR A 81 -5.73 27.58 -1.28
CA THR A 81 -6.36 28.92 -1.21
C THR A 81 -5.68 29.86 -0.21
N VAL A 82 -5.12 29.34 0.88
CA VAL A 82 -4.49 30.17 1.94
C VAL A 82 -2.97 30.17 1.89
N ASN A 83 -2.37 29.16 1.26
CA ASN A 83 -0.93 29.00 1.07
C ASN A 83 -0.65 28.44 -0.33
N ALA A 84 -0.80 29.30 -1.34
CA ALA A 84 -0.63 28.92 -2.74
C ALA A 84 0.80 28.49 -3.10
N THR A 85 1.80 28.77 -2.25
CA THR A 85 3.22 28.51 -2.51
C THR A 85 3.72 27.15 -1.99
N ASP A 86 2.86 26.32 -1.40
CA ASP A 86 3.25 24.97 -0.94
C ASP A 86 3.41 24.00 -2.13
N THR A 87 4.55 24.06 -2.81
CA THR A 87 4.85 23.26 -3.99
C THR A 87 4.75 21.75 -3.75
N PRO A 88 5.32 21.16 -2.67
CA PRO A 88 5.20 19.72 -2.42
C PRO A 88 3.75 19.25 -2.28
N ARG A 89 2.90 19.99 -1.54
CA ARG A 89 1.50 19.62 -1.37
C ARG A 89 0.64 19.93 -2.58
N ARG A 90 1.00 20.94 -3.40
CA ARG A 90 0.38 21.15 -4.70
C ARG A 90 0.67 19.99 -5.66
N TYR A 91 1.91 19.49 -5.68
CA TYR A 91 2.25 18.29 -6.44
C TYR A 91 1.41 17.09 -5.98
N ARG A 92 1.33 16.85 -4.65
CA ARG A 92 0.50 15.77 -4.11
C ARG A 92 -0.99 15.94 -4.42
N TYR A 93 -1.50 17.16 -4.40
CA TYR A 93 -2.88 17.46 -4.81
C TYR A 93 -3.12 17.09 -6.28
N GLY A 94 -2.18 17.41 -7.17
CA GLY A 94 -2.21 16.97 -8.58
C GLY A 94 -2.22 15.44 -8.72
N GLN A 95 -1.43 14.71 -7.92
CA GLN A 95 -1.44 13.25 -7.90
C GLN A 95 -2.80 12.70 -7.48
N LEU A 96 -3.42 13.25 -6.42
CA LEU A 96 -4.75 12.81 -5.98
C LEU A 96 -5.85 13.14 -7.01
N LEU A 97 -5.75 14.26 -7.72
CA LEU A 97 -6.65 14.58 -8.82
C LEU A 97 -6.52 13.57 -9.96
N ALA A 98 -5.30 13.21 -10.35
CA ALA A 98 -5.06 12.14 -11.31
C ALA A 98 -5.63 10.80 -10.82
N MET A 99 -5.53 10.51 -9.51
CA MET A 99 -6.10 9.30 -8.92
C MET A 99 -7.63 9.22 -8.99
N GLU A 100 -8.31 10.36 -9.09
CA GLU A 100 -9.76 10.42 -9.35
C GLU A 100 -10.09 10.53 -10.84
N GLY A 101 -9.12 10.34 -11.74
CA GLY A 101 -9.28 10.49 -13.19
C GLY A 101 -9.48 11.94 -13.64
N ARG A 102 -9.26 12.92 -12.76
CA ARG A 102 -9.40 14.37 -13.03
C ARG A 102 -8.12 14.92 -13.67
N TYR A 103 -7.70 14.32 -14.79
CA TYR A 103 -6.40 14.56 -15.42
C TYR A 103 -6.17 16.01 -15.85
N GLN A 104 -7.19 16.69 -16.37
CA GLN A 104 -7.07 18.08 -16.80
C GLN A 104 -6.83 19.02 -15.61
N GLU A 105 -7.46 18.75 -14.47
CA GLU A 105 -7.24 19.50 -13.24
C GLU A 105 -5.84 19.20 -12.65
N ALA A 106 -5.39 17.94 -12.74
CA ALA A 106 -4.03 17.55 -12.37
C ALA A 106 -2.99 18.29 -13.22
N VAL A 107 -3.18 18.39 -14.55
CA VAL A 107 -2.30 19.13 -15.47
C VAL A 107 -2.14 20.59 -15.03
N ALA A 108 -3.23 21.26 -14.63
CA ALA A 108 -3.16 22.63 -14.14
C ALA A 108 -2.24 22.76 -12.90
N GLN A 109 -2.31 21.80 -11.97
CA GLN A 109 -1.42 21.79 -10.80
C GLN A 109 0.02 21.47 -11.19
N TYR A 110 0.24 20.51 -12.08
CA TYR A 110 1.56 20.09 -12.53
C TYR A 110 2.29 21.17 -13.32
N LYS A 111 1.61 21.89 -14.21
CA LYS A 111 2.21 23.04 -14.91
C LYS A 111 2.69 24.12 -13.95
N TRP A 112 1.90 24.41 -12.91
CA TRP A 112 2.33 25.34 -11.87
C TRP A 112 3.58 24.84 -11.15
N VAL A 113 3.62 23.56 -10.77
CA VAL A 113 4.78 22.96 -10.09
C VAL A 113 6.02 22.98 -10.99
N ALA A 114 5.88 22.59 -12.26
CA ALA A 114 6.98 22.54 -13.22
C ALA A 114 7.56 23.94 -13.53
N ALA A 115 6.72 24.98 -13.52
CA ALA A 115 7.17 26.37 -13.65
C ALA A 115 8.04 26.84 -12.46
N VAL A 116 7.79 26.31 -11.26
CA VAL A 116 8.59 26.61 -10.05
C VAL A 116 9.84 25.73 -9.96
N LYS A 117 9.71 24.45 -10.30
CA LYS A 117 10.77 23.45 -10.24
C LYS A 117 10.66 22.52 -11.45
N PRO A 118 11.41 22.79 -12.54
CA PRO A 118 11.41 21.95 -13.72
C PRO A 118 11.81 20.50 -13.40
N ASP A 119 11.05 19.55 -13.93
CA ASP A 119 11.23 18.12 -13.72
C ASP A 119 10.82 17.37 -15.01
N PRO A 120 11.75 16.75 -15.75
CA PRO A 120 11.46 16.08 -17.02
C PRO A 120 10.40 14.96 -16.92
N GLN A 121 10.34 14.24 -15.79
CA GLN A 121 9.33 13.21 -15.56
C GLN A 121 7.94 13.84 -15.38
N LEU A 122 7.86 14.98 -14.70
CA LEU A 122 6.62 15.74 -14.57
C LEU A 122 6.15 16.30 -15.91
N GLU A 123 7.06 16.86 -16.71
CA GLU A 123 6.75 17.34 -18.07
C GLU A 123 6.26 16.20 -18.98
N SER A 124 6.87 15.02 -18.88
CA SER A 124 6.41 13.83 -19.61
C SER A 124 5.01 13.39 -19.18
N THR A 125 4.69 13.50 -17.88
CA THR A 125 3.34 13.22 -17.35
C THR A 125 2.32 14.25 -17.83
N ILE A 126 2.67 15.54 -17.87
CA ILE A 126 1.83 16.59 -18.44
C ILE A 126 1.53 16.27 -19.92
N GLY A 127 2.56 15.98 -20.72
CA GLY A 127 2.40 15.63 -22.14
C GLY A 127 1.53 14.40 -22.37
N LEU A 128 1.65 13.38 -21.51
CA LEU A 128 0.77 12.19 -21.53
C LEU A 128 -0.70 12.58 -21.30
N TYR A 129 -1.00 13.39 -20.28
CA TYR A 129 -2.37 13.79 -19.96
C TYR A 129 -2.98 14.72 -21.02
N GLU A 130 -2.19 15.59 -21.63
CA GLU A 130 -2.64 16.50 -22.68
C GLU A 130 -2.85 15.81 -24.03
N SER A 131 -1.99 14.84 -24.38
CA SER A 131 -2.15 14.03 -25.61
C SER A 131 -3.25 12.97 -25.50
N GLY A 132 -3.77 12.74 -24.30
CA GLY A 132 -4.76 11.72 -24.00
C GLY A 132 -4.14 10.36 -23.69
N LEU A 133 -4.95 9.47 -23.10
CA LEU A 133 -4.47 8.21 -22.53
C LEU A 133 -4.53 7.03 -23.51
N ASN A 134 -4.79 7.28 -24.79
CA ASN A 134 -5.04 6.23 -25.78
C ASN A 134 -3.90 5.21 -25.88
N THR A 135 -2.65 5.64 -25.74
CA THR A 135 -1.47 4.76 -25.75
C THR A 135 -1.48 3.78 -24.58
N LEU A 136 -1.93 4.20 -23.40
CA LEU A 136 -2.03 3.36 -22.21
C LEU A 136 -3.30 2.49 -22.22
N LEU A 137 -4.28 2.78 -23.08
CA LEU A 137 -5.51 1.99 -23.23
C LEU A 137 -5.45 1.02 -24.42
N ALA A 138 -4.44 1.12 -25.27
CA ALA A 138 -4.40 0.45 -26.58
C ALA A 138 -4.48 -1.09 -26.51
N ASP A 139 -3.84 -1.70 -25.50
CA ASP A 139 -3.82 -3.17 -25.34
C ASP A 139 -4.96 -3.68 -24.44
N SER A 140 -5.81 -2.80 -23.90
CA SER A 140 -6.77 -3.15 -22.85
C SER A 140 -7.77 -4.24 -23.25
N LEU A 141 -8.14 -4.32 -24.53
CA LEU A 141 -9.08 -5.29 -25.06
C LEU A 141 -8.50 -6.71 -25.19
N ASN A 142 -7.17 -6.85 -25.20
CA ASN A 142 -6.48 -8.14 -25.30
C ASN A 142 -6.26 -8.82 -23.95
N TRP A 143 -6.63 -8.13 -22.86
CA TRP A 143 -6.49 -8.64 -21.51
C TRP A 143 -7.84 -8.65 -20.81
N ARG A 144 -8.00 -9.59 -19.90
CA ARG A 144 -9.10 -9.61 -18.95
C ARG A 144 -8.52 -9.66 -17.56
N ILE A 145 -9.25 -9.06 -16.63
CA ILE A 145 -8.96 -9.11 -15.21
C ILE A 145 -10.20 -9.60 -14.48
N ALA A 146 -10.00 -10.26 -13.35
CA ALA A 146 -11.06 -10.63 -12.44
C ALA A 146 -10.63 -10.43 -10.99
N LEU A 147 -11.57 -9.94 -10.19
CA LEU A 147 -11.43 -9.88 -8.74
C LEU A 147 -11.46 -11.30 -8.19
N LEU A 148 -10.60 -11.62 -7.22
CA LEU A 148 -10.51 -12.98 -6.70
C LEU A 148 -11.33 -13.21 -5.45
N ASN A 149 -11.92 -14.40 -5.34
CA ASN A 149 -12.62 -14.88 -4.16
C ASN A 149 -11.71 -15.11 -2.92
N ILE A 150 -10.41 -14.81 -3.02
CA ILE A 150 -9.50 -14.78 -1.87
C ILE A 150 -9.54 -13.46 -1.11
N ASN A 151 -9.95 -12.37 -1.77
CA ASN A 151 -10.04 -11.06 -1.15
C ASN A 151 -11.11 -11.04 -0.07
N SER A 152 -10.89 -10.19 0.91
CA SER A 152 -11.76 -9.91 2.04
C SER A 152 -12.24 -8.48 2.00
N GLY A 153 -13.05 -8.07 2.98
CA GLY A 153 -13.35 -6.64 3.20
C GLY A 153 -12.21 -5.90 3.89
N TYR A 154 -10.96 -6.35 3.73
CA TYR A 154 -9.73 -5.83 4.34
C TYR A 154 -8.65 -5.83 3.27
N ALA A 155 -7.53 -5.13 3.49
CA ALA A 155 -6.45 -5.07 2.53
C ALA A 155 -5.90 -6.48 2.26
N ASP A 156 -5.77 -6.84 0.99
CA ASP A 156 -5.26 -8.11 0.48
C ASP A 156 -4.37 -7.86 -0.74
N PHE A 157 -3.07 -8.11 -0.64
CA PHE A 157 -2.13 -7.68 -1.67
C PHE A 157 -0.82 -8.46 -1.71
N SER A 158 -0.01 -8.17 -2.73
CA SER A 158 1.30 -8.77 -3.02
C SER A 158 1.25 -10.30 -3.03
N PRO A 159 0.46 -10.92 -3.92
CA PRO A 159 0.45 -12.37 -4.07
C PRO A 159 1.79 -12.89 -4.60
N VAL A 160 2.24 -14.01 -4.05
CA VAL A 160 3.37 -14.79 -4.58
C VAL A 160 3.01 -16.28 -4.61
N THR A 161 3.58 -17.03 -5.55
CA THR A 161 3.37 -18.48 -5.64
C THR A 161 4.04 -19.22 -4.48
N TYR A 162 3.33 -20.19 -3.90
CA TYR A 162 3.89 -21.14 -2.95
C TYR A 162 3.21 -22.51 -3.11
N GLY A 163 3.96 -23.51 -3.60
CA GLY A 163 3.36 -24.78 -4.00
C GLY A 163 2.37 -24.58 -5.14
N ALA A 164 1.21 -25.24 -5.03
CA ALA A 164 0.07 -25.04 -5.93
C ALA A 164 -0.79 -23.79 -5.60
N GLY A 165 -0.45 -23.07 -4.54
CA GLY A 165 -1.25 -22.00 -3.97
C GLY A 165 -0.59 -20.62 -4.06
N LEU A 166 -1.21 -19.66 -3.36
CA LEU A 166 -0.72 -18.30 -3.20
C LEU A 166 -0.45 -18.00 -1.73
N VAL A 167 0.59 -17.22 -1.48
CA VAL A 167 0.80 -16.48 -0.24
C VAL A 167 0.62 -15.01 -0.53
N PHE A 168 -0.07 -14.29 0.35
CA PHE A 168 -0.35 -12.86 0.18
C PHE A 168 -0.40 -12.18 1.54
N VAL A 169 -0.35 -10.85 1.53
CA VAL A 169 -0.42 -10.01 2.71
C VAL A 169 -1.88 -9.64 2.97
N SER A 170 -2.30 -9.69 4.23
CA SER A 170 -3.63 -9.21 4.63
C SER A 170 -3.64 -8.60 6.02
N ASP A 171 -4.49 -7.59 6.24
CA ASP A 171 -4.87 -7.12 7.59
C ASP A 171 -6.23 -7.68 8.05
N ARG A 172 -6.74 -8.75 7.43
CA ARG A 172 -7.93 -9.44 7.93
C ARG A 172 -7.71 -9.97 9.37
N PRO A 173 -8.70 -9.82 10.28
CA PRO A 173 -8.53 -10.16 11.68
C PRO A 173 -8.18 -11.63 11.92
N ARG A 174 -7.17 -11.85 12.77
CA ARG A 174 -6.90 -13.15 13.38
C ARG A 174 -7.96 -13.37 14.47
N ASN A 175 -8.53 -14.57 14.60
CA ASN A 175 -9.53 -14.93 15.64
C ASN A 175 -8.98 -14.73 17.08
N LYS A 176 -8.87 -13.48 17.56
CA LYS A 176 -8.41 -13.13 18.89
C LYS A 176 -9.42 -12.23 19.59
N VAL A 177 -9.66 -12.55 20.86
CA VAL A 177 -10.54 -11.82 21.80
C VAL A 177 -10.06 -10.39 22.08
N PHE A 178 -8.78 -10.09 21.80
CA PHE A 178 -8.19 -8.75 21.92
C PHE A 178 -7.70 -8.26 20.56
N ARG A 179 -8.21 -7.11 20.10
CA ARG A 179 -7.76 -6.40 18.89
C ARG A 179 -6.67 -5.40 19.25
N GLU A 180 -5.51 -5.53 18.63
CA GLU A 180 -4.47 -4.50 18.66
C GLU A 180 -4.48 -3.79 17.32
N THR A 181 -4.82 -2.51 17.32
CA THR A 181 -4.94 -1.70 16.11
C THR A 181 -3.63 -0.97 15.81
N ASN A 182 -3.24 -0.96 14.54
CA ASN A 182 -2.16 -0.15 14.00
C ASN A 182 -2.48 1.34 14.17
N ALA A 183 -1.59 2.11 14.81
CA ALA A 183 -1.79 3.53 15.04
C ALA A 183 -1.70 4.41 13.76
N TRP A 184 -1.11 3.88 12.68
CA TRP A 184 -1.05 4.57 11.39
C TRP A 184 -2.41 4.60 10.70
N THR A 185 -3.04 3.43 10.52
CA THR A 185 -4.28 3.26 9.75
C THR A 185 -5.54 3.10 10.61
N GLY A 186 -5.40 2.63 11.85
CA GLY A 186 -6.52 2.22 12.72
C GLY A 186 -7.02 0.78 12.50
N GLY A 187 -6.47 0.04 11.51
CA GLY A 187 -6.78 -1.37 11.23
C GLY A 187 -5.91 -2.37 12.01
N ASP A 188 -6.03 -3.68 11.74
CA ASP A 188 -5.14 -4.71 12.34
C ASP A 188 -3.72 -4.65 11.71
N PHE A 189 -2.76 -5.35 12.31
CA PHE A 189 -1.42 -5.50 11.71
C PHE A 189 -1.43 -6.47 10.52
N LEU A 190 -0.72 -6.12 9.45
CA LEU A 190 -0.52 -6.94 8.26
C LEU A 190 0.15 -8.26 8.62
N THR A 191 -0.29 -9.34 7.98
CA THR A 191 0.27 -10.68 8.18
C THR A 191 0.16 -11.51 6.92
N LEU A 192 0.92 -12.61 6.84
CA LEU A 192 0.89 -13.50 5.68
C LEU A 192 -0.27 -14.50 5.80
N TYR A 193 -1.09 -14.58 4.76
CA TYR A 193 -2.12 -15.59 4.55
C TYR A 193 -1.79 -16.47 3.36
N ARG A 194 -2.37 -17.67 3.34
CA ARG A 194 -2.20 -18.66 2.29
C ARG A 194 -3.54 -19.15 1.77
N ALA A 195 -3.71 -19.09 0.45
CA ALA A 195 -4.68 -19.89 -0.27
C ALA A 195 -3.98 -21.16 -0.76
N VAL A 196 -4.45 -22.34 -0.33
CA VAL A 196 -3.70 -23.60 -0.51
C VAL A 196 -3.58 -24.03 -1.97
N ASP A 197 -4.59 -23.71 -2.79
CA ASP A 197 -4.72 -24.20 -4.16
C ASP A 197 -5.32 -23.11 -5.07
N THR A 198 -4.57 -22.71 -6.09
CA THR A 198 -5.00 -21.74 -7.11
C THR A 198 -6.15 -22.26 -7.97
N ALA A 199 -6.39 -23.57 -8.06
CA ALA A 199 -7.55 -24.11 -8.79
C ALA A 199 -8.89 -23.63 -8.22
N ARG A 200 -8.92 -23.26 -6.93
CA ARG A 200 -10.09 -22.74 -6.21
C ARG A 200 -10.15 -21.22 -6.18
N VAL A 201 -9.08 -20.55 -6.61
CA VAL A 201 -9.00 -19.11 -6.75
C VAL A 201 -9.69 -18.74 -8.06
N LYS A 202 -10.88 -18.15 -7.95
CA LYS A 202 -11.78 -17.87 -9.08
C LYS A 202 -12.20 -16.42 -9.07
N ASP A 203 -12.74 -15.99 -10.20
CA ASP A 203 -13.48 -14.73 -10.31
C ASP A 203 -14.61 -14.70 -9.27
N ALA A 204 -14.50 -13.77 -8.32
CA ALA A 204 -15.48 -13.54 -7.26
C ALA A 204 -16.85 -13.11 -7.80
N SER A 205 -16.90 -12.53 -9.00
CA SER A 205 -18.16 -12.10 -9.62
C SER A 205 -18.97 -13.27 -10.19
N LEU A 206 -18.33 -14.43 -10.43
CA LEU A 206 -18.98 -15.60 -11.01
C LEU A 206 -19.56 -16.51 -9.92
N ARG A 207 -20.83 -16.90 -10.07
CA ARG A 207 -21.42 -18.02 -9.32
C ARG A 207 -21.30 -19.30 -10.16
N THR A 208 -20.48 -20.25 -9.74
CA THR A 208 -20.31 -21.55 -10.43
C THR A 208 -20.75 -22.71 -9.53
N LYS A 209 -21.16 -23.84 -10.13
CA LYS A 209 -21.55 -25.06 -9.39
C LYS A 209 -20.41 -25.62 -8.52
N GLU A 210 -19.17 -25.46 -8.96
CA GLU A 210 -17.96 -25.87 -8.23
C GLU A 210 -17.78 -25.04 -6.94
N LEU A 211 -18.03 -23.74 -7.03
CA LEU A 211 -18.02 -22.84 -5.89
C LEU A 211 -19.15 -23.17 -4.90
N GLU A 212 -20.35 -23.51 -5.38
CA GLU A 212 -21.46 -23.98 -4.53
C GLU A 212 -21.10 -25.27 -3.76
N GLN A 213 -20.42 -26.23 -4.39
CA GLN A 213 -19.94 -27.43 -3.71
C GLN A 213 -18.95 -27.08 -2.58
N VAL A 214 -18.00 -26.16 -2.83
CA VAL A 214 -17.06 -25.68 -1.79
C VAL A 214 -17.78 -24.99 -0.63
N LEU A 215 -18.77 -24.14 -0.91
CA LEU A 215 -19.59 -23.49 0.11
C LEU A 215 -20.40 -24.51 0.94
N THR A 216 -20.86 -25.58 0.31
CA THR A 216 -21.57 -26.67 0.98
C THR A 216 -20.67 -27.38 2.01
N TYR A 217 -19.38 -27.58 1.69
CA TYR A 217 -18.41 -28.13 2.66
C TYR A 217 -18.10 -27.15 3.81
N ALA A 218 -18.07 -25.85 3.54
CA ALA A 218 -17.82 -24.81 4.53
C ALA A 218 -19.02 -24.57 5.48
N SER A 219 -20.24 -24.84 5.03
CA SER A 219 -21.48 -24.62 5.79
C SER A 219 -21.70 -25.54 7.01
N LYS A 220 -20.81 -26.51 7.25
CA LYS A 220 -20.91 -27.42 8.40
C LYS A 220 -20.41 -26.83 9.72
N ASP A 221 -19.85 -25.62 9.71
CA ASP A 221 -19.38 -24.97 10.94
C ASP A 221 -20.13 -23.66 11.19
N LEU A 222 -21.24 -23.77 11.92
CA LEU A 222 -21.99 -22.63 12.44
C LEU A 222 -22.36 -22.92 13.89
N ARG A 223 -21.76 -22.18 14.84
CA ARG A 223 -22.49 -21.42 15.89
C ARG A 223 -21.66 -20.22 16.34
N ASN A 224 -22.04 -19.04 15.86
CA ASN A 224 -21.63 -17.76 16.43
C ASN A 224 -22.64 -17.43 17.54
N VAL A 225 -22.21 -17.50 18.80
CA VAL A 225 -23.03 -17.12 19.97
C VAL A 225 -22.50 -15.78 20.45
N ASP A 226 -23.10 -14.68 20.00
CA ASP A 226 -22.90 -13.38 20.61
C ASP A 226 -24.12 -13.05 21.48
N SER A 227 -23.94 -13.22 22.77
CA SER A 227 -24.75 -12.55 23.78
C SER A 227 -23.82 -12.17 24.92
N ARG A 228 -23.46 -10.88 25.04
CA ARG A 228 -23.28 -10.19 26.34
C ARG A 228 -23.09 -8.67 26.17
N THR A 229 -24.15 -7.98 26.56
CA THR A 229 -24.25 -6.77 27.41
C THR A 229 -22.99 -5.93 27.68
N THR A 230 -23.17 -4.63 27.44
CA THR A 230 -22.33 -3.48 27.81
C THR A 230 -21.96 -3.41 29.30
N SER A 231 -20.69 -3.09 29.60
CA SER A 231 -20.29 -2.52 30.90
C SER A 231 -19.31 -1.37 30.70
N SER A 232 -19.56 -0.29 31.44
CA SER A 232 -18.73 0.91 31.58
C SER A 232 -17.28 0.58 31.95
N TRP A 233 -16.36 1.46 31.54
CA TRP A 233 -14.89 1.35 31.62
C TRP A 233 -14.25 0.77 30.35
N ASP A 234 -14.38 1.49 29.24
CA ASP A 234 -13.49 1.30 28.10
C ASP A 234 -12.69 2.58 27.88
N SER A 235 -11.39 2.42 28.10
CA SER A 235 -10.33 3.35 27.75
C SER A 235 -10.48 3.82 26.31
N LYS A 236 -9.99 5.04 26.04
CA LYS A 236 -9.86 5.69 24.73
C LYS A 236 -9.49 4.69 23.62
N LYS A 237 -10.50 4.05 23.02
CA LYS A 237 -10.42 3.22 21.82
C LYS A 237 -10.83 4.12 20.66
N VAL A 238 -10.04 4.11 19.59
CA VAL A 238 -10.43 4.71 18.30
C VAL A 238 -11.66 3.92 17.83
N SER A 239 -12.86 4.46 18.04
CA SER A 239 -14.13 3.74 17.86
C SER A 239 -14.58 3.65 16.40
N ALA A 240 -13.85 4.24 15.47
CA ALA A 240 -14.13 4.16 14.05
C ALA A 240 -12.89 3.64 13.33
N ASN A 241 -12.92 2.36 12.93
CA ASN A 241 -12.00 1.88 11.92
C ASN A 241 -12.40 2.57 10.59
N PRO A 242 -11.57 3.44 9.98
CA PRO A 242 -11.91 4.06 8.69
C PRO A 242 -12.14 3.03 7.57
N GLN A 243 -11.70 1.79 7.77
CA GLN A 243 -11.93 0.63 6.89
C GLN A 243 -13.37 0.10 6.92
N ALA A 244 -14.27 0.64 7.74
CA ALA A 244 -15.68 0.19 7.82
C ALA A 244 -16.51 0.46 6.55
N THR A 245 -15.91 0.99 5.49
CA THR A 245 -16.55 1.32 4.21
C THR A 245 -16.21 0.33 3.08
N PHE A 246 -15.40 -0.70 3.33
CA PHE A 246 -14.99 -1.63 2.29
C PHE A 246 -16.16 -2.48 1.76
N VAL A 247 -16.22 -2.60 0.43
CA VAL A 247 -17.23 -3.39 -0.27
C VAL A 247 -16.95 -4.88 -0.03
N ALA A 248 -17.90 -5.58 0.58
CA ALA A 248 -17.79 -7.02 0.78
C ALA A 248 -17.54 -7.74 -0.56
N VAL A 249 -16.58 -8.67 -0.56
CA VAL A 249 -16.25 -9.49 -1.73
C VAL A 249 -17.27 -10.63 -1.84
N PRO A 250 -18.04 -10.73 -2.94
CA PRO A 250 -18.96 -11.83 -3.15
C PRO A 250 -18.20 -13.16 -3.21
N ASN A 251 -18.86 -14.25 -2.81
CA ASN A 251 -18.35 -15.62 -3.01
C ASN A 251 -16.98 -15.91 -2.38
N GLN A 252 -16.63 -15.19 -1.31
CA GLN A 252 -15.35 -15.35 -0.63
C GLN A 252 -15.12 -16.81 -0.18
N LEU A 253 -13.90 -17.32 -0.39
CA LEU A 253 -13.50 -18.63 0.14
C LEU A 253 -13.57 -18.64 1.67
N SER A 254 -13.91 -19.79 2.23
CA SER A 254 -14.03 -19.95 3.68
C SER A 254 -12.69 -19.78 4.40
N ARG A 255 -12.75 -19.55 5.72
CA ARG A 255 -11.55 -19.34 6.56
C ARG A 255 -10.67 -20.58 6.66
N GLU A 256 -11.20 -21.77 6.37
CA GLU A 256 -10.43 -23.02 6.33
C GLU A 256 -9.61 -23.11 5.05
N MET A 257 -10.09 -22.49 3.96
CA MET A 257 -9.40 -22.43 2.67
C MET A 257 -8.35 -21.32 2.60
N ILE A 258 -8.49 -20.30 3.45
CA ILE A 258 -7.56 -19.20 3.61
C ILE A 258 -7.12 -19.09 5.06
N ALA A 259 -5.94 -19.61 5.35
CA ALA A 259 -5.38 -19.62 6.69
C ALA A 259 -4.13 -18.74 6.80
N PRO A 260 -3.78 -18.23 7.99
CA PRO A 260 -2.48 -17.62 8.22
C PRO A 260 -1.36 -18.56 7.75
N PHE A 261 -0.41 -18.07 6.94
CA PHE A 261 0.59 -18.89 6.25
C PHE A 261 1.40 -19.77 7.21
N ASN A 262 1.92 -19.18 8.28
CA ASN A 262 2.56 -19.90 9.37
C ASN A 262 2.49 -19.05 10.65
N THR A 263 1.92 -19.58 11.72
CA THR A 263 1.71 -18.84 12.97
C THR A 263 3.00 -18.50 13.74
N LYS A 264 4.11 -19.22 13.48
CA LYS A 264 5.43 -18.91 14.05
C LYS A 264 6.15 -17.82 13.27
N LEU A 265 5.92 -17.74 11.95
CA LEU A 265 6.37 -16.63 11.13
C LEU A 265 5.57 -15.38 11.48
N ASN A 266 4.24 -15.49 11.52
CA ASN A 266 3.28 -14.41 11.80
C ASN A 266 3.38 -13.82 13.21
N LYS A 267 4.39 -12.97 13.44
CA LYS A 267 4.62 -12.23 14.69
C LYS A 267 3.50 -11.22 14.98
N ARG A 268 3.72 -10.40 16.01
CA ARG A 268 2.76 -9.42 16.52
C ARG A 268 2.57 -8.21 15.59
N TYR A 269 3.54 -7.88 14.75
CA TYR A 269 3.58 -6.66 13.92
C TYR A 269 3.47 -6.96 12.43
N HIS A 270 3.50 -5.91 11.62
CA HIS A 270 3.38 -5.98 10.16
C HIS A 270 4.38 -6.95 9.53
N GLU A 271 3.86 -7.87 8.73
CA GLU A 271 4.63 -8.82 7.93
C GLU A 271 4.13 -8.88 6.49
N GLY A 272 5.08 -8.92 5.56
CA GLY A 272 4.84 -8.83 4.13
C GLY A 272 5.14 -7.43 3.56
N PRO A 273 5.39 -7.30 2.25
CA PRO A 273 5.47 -8.36 1.23
C PRO A 273 6.63 -9.35 1.40
N VAL A 274 6.61 -10.43 0.62
CA VAL A 274 7.48 -11.59 0.77
C VAL A 274 7.90 -12.17 -0.58
N THR A 275 9.07 -12.82 -0.64
CA THR A 275 9.53 -13.61 -1.80
C THR A 275 10.03 -14.98 -1.34
N PHE A 276 9.92 -15.97 -2.23
CA PHE A 276 10.41 -17.33 -2.00
C PHE A 276 11.59 -17.68 -2.91
N SER A 277 12.42 -18.61 -2.49
CA SER A 277 13.30 -19.35 -3.40
C SER A 277 12.47 -20.17 -4.38
N ARG A 278 13.07 -20.53 -5.53
CA ARG A 278 12.42 -21.37 -6.54
C ARG A 278 11.96 -22.73 -6.00
N LEU A 279 12.66 -23.26 -5.00
CA LEU A 279 12.35 -24.55 -4.36
C LEU A 279 11.42 -24.40 -3.14
N TRP A 280 10.98 -23.18 -2.82
CA TRP A 280 10.18 -22.86 -1.64
C TRP A 280 10.81 -23.28 -0.30
N ASP A 281 12.13 -23.44 -0.28
CA ASP A 281 12.93 -23.81 0.89
C ASP A 281 13.52 -22.59 1.61
N SER A 282 13.36 -21.39 1.06
CA SER A 282 13.72 -20.13 1.72
C SER A 282 12.67 -19.06 1.43
N ILE A 283 12.45 -18.19 2.41
CA ILE A 283 11.53 -17.06 2.38
C ILE A 283 12.26 -15.82 2.88
N ILE A 284 12.08 -14.70 2.18
CA ILE A 284 12.57 -13.39 2.60
C ILE A 284 11.36 -12.49 2.72
N VAL A 285 11.08 -12.00 3.93
CA VAL A 285 9.87 -11.28 4.29
C VAL A 285 10.20 -9.88 4.82
N THR A 286 9.39 -8.91 4.41
CA THR A 286 9.39 -7.59 5.06
C THR A 286 8.72 -7.70 6.41
N TYR A 287 9.33 -7.18 7.46
CA TYR A 287 8.72 -7.12 8.78
C TYR A 287 8.99 -5.78 9.44
N ASN A 288 8.17 -5.45 10.44
CA ASN A 288 8.37 -4.25 11.25
C ASN A 288 8.83 -4.62 12.66
N GLU A 289 9.89 -3.98 13.15
CA GLU A 289 10.28 -4.06 14.55
C GLU A 289 9.66 -2.88 15.34
N PRO A 290 8.92 -3.14 16.44
CA PRO A 290 8.43 -2.07 17.30
C PRO A 290 9.60 -1.35 17.95
N SER A 291 9.73 -0.05 17.70
CA SER A 291 10.69 0.75 18.44
C SER A 291 10.18 1.03 19.85
N LYS A 292 11.00 0.78 20.88
CA LYS A 292 10.66 1.11 22.28
C LYS A 292 10.88 2.61 22.54
N GLY A 293 9.89 3.32 23.07
CA GLY A 293 10.02 4.73 23.52
C GLY A 293 9.19 5.74 22.72
N ALA A 294 8.76 6.83 23.37
CA ALA A 294 7.98 7.89 22.75
C ALA A 294 8.80 8.64 21.70
N GLY A 295 8.31 8.70 20.45
CA GLY A 295 8.96 9.42 19.35
C GLY A 295 9.85 8.55 18.44
N ASN A 296 10.03 7.26 18.74
CA ASN A 296 10.76 6.38 17.84
C ASN A 296 9.87 5.91 16.67
N VAL A 297 10.47 5.87 15.48
CA VAL A 297 9.83 5.44 14.23
C VAL A 297 10.14 3.96 14.02
N SER A 298 9.09 3.14 13.95
CA SER A 298 9.17 1.76 13.50
C SER A 298 9.69 1.69 12.06
N ARG A 299 10.69 0.84 11.80
CA ARG A 299 11.32 0.67 10.48
C ARG A 299 10.97 -0.67 9.87
N LEU A 300 10.76 -0.67 8.56
CA LEU A 300 10.69 -1.90 7.77
C LEU A 300 12.07 -2.52 7.62
N ARG A 301 12.12 -3.84 7.72
CA ARG A 301 13.33 -4.65 7.64
C ARG A 301 13.08 -5.93 6.86
N LEU A 302 14.15 -6.54 6.35
CA LEU A 302 14.11 -7.86 5.72
C LEU A 302 14.56 -8.95 6.69
N GLN A 303 13.77 -10.01 6.81
CA GLN A 303 14.11 -11.22 7.54
C GLN A 303 14.10 -12.42 6.60
N THR A 304 15.12 -13.27 6.74
CA THR A 304 15.17 -14.55 6.01
C THR A 304 14.83 -15.71 6.94
N TYR A 305 14.07 -16.67 6.43
CA TYR A 305 13.88 -17.99 7.04
C TYR A 305 14.19 -19.08 6.01
N ALA A 306 14.60 -20.25 6.50
CA ALA A 306 14.86 -21.43 5.69
C ALA A 306 14.06 -22.61 6.23
N MET A 307 13.49 -23.41 5.33
CA MET A 307 12.79 -24.64 5.68
C MET A 307 13.81 -25.69 6.14
N LYS A 308 13.73 -26.10 7.40
CA LYS A 308 14.55 -27.17 7.99
C LYS A 308 13.68 -28.08 8.84
N TYR A 309 13.74 -29.38 8.60
CA TYR A 309 13.00 -30.40 9.35
C TYR A 309 11.47 -30.14 9.42
N GLY A 310 10.89 -29.60 8.33
CA GLY A 310 9.46 -29.31 8.25
C GLY A 310 9.01 -28.01 8.93
N ASP A 311 9.95 -27.16 9.38
CA ASP A 311 9.63 -25.86 9.98
C ASP A 311 10.51 -24.73 9.43
N TRP A 312 10.01 -23.49 9.55
CA TRP A 312 10.74 -22.29 9.14
C TRP A 312 11.71 -21.84 10.23
N VAL A 313 13.00 -21.96 9.95
CA VAL A 313 14.07 -21.58 10.88
C VAL A 313 14.61 -20.20 10.52
N LEU A 314 14.64 -19.32 11.51
CA LEU A 314 15.20 -17.97 11.40
C LEU A 314 16.66 -18.03 10.93
N GLN A 315 17.00 -17.28 9.88
CA GLN A 315 18.37 -17.09 9.42
C GLN A 315 18.94 -15.78 9.95
N PRO A 316 20.27 -15.56 9.87
CA PRO A 316 20.87 -14.27 10.18
C PRO A 316 20.15 -13.13 9.47
N GLU A 317 20.05 -11.99 10.16
CA GLU A 317 19.37 -10.81 9.66
C GLU A 317 20.01 -10.30 8.35
N PHE A 318 19.21 -9.68 7.48
CA PHE A 318 19.73 -9.04 6.29
C PHE A 318 20.74 -7.94 6.69
N PRO A 319 22.00 -8.01 6.23
CA PRO A 319 23.09 -7.20 6.78
C PRO A 319 22.94 -5.68 6.54
N TYR A 320 22.01 -5.28 5.66
CA TYR A 320 21.75 -3.88 5.33
C TYR A 320 20.41 -3.37 5.90
N ASN A 321 19.80 -4.09 6.84
CA ASN A 321 18.75 -3.51 7.67
C ASN A 321 19.32 -2.36 8.51
N SER A 322 18.49 -1.35 8.78
CA SER A 322 18.91 -0.16 9.52
C SER A 322 17.81 0.36 10.44
N LYS A 323 18.22 1.21 11.40
CA LYS A 323 17.33 2.01 12.23
C LYS A 323 16.98 3.36 11.59
N ASP A 324 17.77 3.79 10.62
CA ASP A 324 17.69 5.13 10.02
C ASP A 324 16.83 5.15 8.76
N TYR A 325 16.72 4.02 8.07
CA TYR A 325 15.96 3.83 6.84
C TYR A 325 15.20 2.49 6.85
N ASN A 326 14.23 2.39 5.97
CA ASN A 326 13.38 1.24 5.70
C ASN A 326 13.99 0.35 4.62
N VAL A 327 13.90 -0.97 4.80
CA VAL A 327 14.25 -1.96 3.79
C VAL A 327 13.10 -2.96 3.69
N GLY A 328 12.53 -3.14 2.50
CA GLY A 328 11.34 -3.97 2.34
C GLY A 328 11.06 -4.39 0.90
N GLN A 329 9.91 -5.03 0.72
CA GLN A 329 9.37 -5.44 -0.58
C GLN A 329 10.40 -6.26 -1.39
N PRO A 330 10.87 -7.40 -0.85
CA PRO A 330 11.94 -8.16 -1.45
C PRO A 330 11.46 -8.90 -2.71
N ALA A 331 12.35 -9.02 -3.70
CA ALA A 331 12.15 -9.82 -4.90
C ALA A 331 13.41 -10.60 -5.23
N LEU A 332 13.34 -11.92 -5.02
CA LEU A 332 14.46 -12.80 -5.29
C LEU A 332 14.44 -13.19 -6.77
N HIS A 333 15.54 -12.92 -7.46
CA HIS A 333 15.73 -13.35 -8.84
C HIS A 333 15.64 -14.90 -8.93
N PRO A 334 15.05 -15.49 -9.98
CA PRO A 334 14.83 -16.95 -10.08
C PRO A 334 16.07 -17.84 -9.93
N ASN A 335 17.27 -17.29 -10.15
CA ASN A 335 18.55 -17.99 -9.91
C ASN A 335 18.98 -18.05 -8.43
N GLY A 336 18.27 -17.36 -7.53
CA GLY A 336 18.56 -17.30 -6.10
C GLY A 336 19.78 -16.48 -5.69
N GLN A 337 20.49 -15.87 -6.65
CA GLN A 337 21.76 -15.18 -6.47
C GLN A 337 21.65 -13.65 -6.44
N VAL A 338 20.48 -13.10 -6.77
CA VAL A 338 20.24 -11.65 -6.74
C VAL A 338 18.95 -11.36 -6.01
N LEU A 339 18.99 -10.40 -5.09
CA LEU A 339 17.83 -9.92 -4.35
C LEU A 339 17.64 -8.45 -4.68
N PHE A 340 16.51 -8.13 -5.31
CA PHE A 340 16.00 -6.77 -5.43
C PHE A 340 15.17 -6.43 -4.19
N PHE A 341 15.15 -5.16 -3.79
CA PHE A 341 14.34 -4.67 -2.69
C PHE A 341 14.15 -3.16 -2.80
N THR A 342 13.16 -2.64 -2.08
CA THR A 342 12.89 -1.20 -1.98
C THR A 342 13.46 -0.64 -0.69
N SER A 343 14.04 0.56 -0.76
CA SER A 343 14.62 1.26 0.39
C SER A 343 14.56 2.78 0.23
N ASP A 344 14.43 3.51 1.35
CA ASP A 344 14.60 4.97 1.43
C ASP A 344 16.00 5.34 1.99
N MET A 345 16.99 4.47 1.78
CA MET A 345 18.34 4.69 2.29
C MET A 345 19.04 5.88 1.61
N PRO A 346 19.95 6.58 2.31
CA PRO A 346 20.65 7.75 1.76
C PRO A 346 21.37 7.46 0.44
N GLY A 347 21.34 8.43 -0.47
CA GLY A 347 21.97 8.33 -1.79
C GLY A 347 21.09 7.72 -2.88
N GLY A 348 19.80 7.50 -2.60
CA GLY A 348 18.76 7.22 -3.61
C GLY A 348 18.42 8.41 -4.49
N ALA A 349 17.61 8.18 -5.53
CA ALA A 349 17.13 9.19 -6.45
C ALA A 349 15.94 9.98 -5.89
N GLY A 350 15.17 9.40 -4.95
CA GLY A 350 13.87 9.94 -4.56
C GLY A 350 13.37 9.49 -3.19
N GLY A 351 12.05 9.34 -3.10
CA GLY A 351 11.37 8.91 -1.87
C GLY A 351 11.76 7.48 -1.50
N LYS A 352 11.49 6.53 -2.38
CA LYS A 352 11.90 5.14 -2.23
C LYS A 352 12.48 4.65 -3.54
N ASP A 353 13.58 3.94 -3.46
CA ASP A 353 14.34 3.47 -4.60
C ASP A 353 14.42 1.94 -4.59
N ILE A 354 14.55 1.35 -5.78
CA ILE A 354 14.90 -0.06 -5.95
C ILE A 354 16.42 -0.20 -5.93
N TYR A 355 16.87 -1.14 -5.11
CA TYR A 355 18.25 -1.58 -5.01
C TYR A 355 18.34 -3.08 -5.22
N TYR A 356 19.54 -3.58 -5.51
CA TYR A 356 19.80 -5.01 -5.57
C TYR A 356 21.14 -5.40 -4.96
N CYS A 357 21.17 -6.58 -4.35
CA CYS A 357 22.37 -7.23 -3.84
C CYS A 357 22.65 -8.50 -4.65
N ARG A 358 23.93 -8.79 -4.89
CA ARG A 358 24.37 -10.07 -5.44
C ARG A 358 24.96 -10.96 -4.35
N LYS A 359 24.67 -12.25 -4.37
CA LYS A 359 25.30 -13.22 -3.47
C LYS A 359 26.72 -13.55 -3.90
N SER A 360 27.57 -13.79 -2.90
CA SER A 360 28.85 -14.47 -3.03
C SER A 360 28.89 -15.59 -1.98
N GLY A 361 28.68 -16.83 -2.41
CA GLY A 361 28.33 -17.93 -1.50
C GLY A 361 27.01 -17.64 -0.79
N ASP A 362 26.99 -17.74 0.54
CA ASP A 362 25.79 -17.51 1.35
C ASP A 362 25.62 -16.05 1.81
N LYS A 363 26.50 -15.13 1.38
CA LYS A 363 26.50 -13.74 1.83
C LYS A 363 25.99 -12.80 0.75
N TRP A 364 25.12 -11.87 1.13
CA TRP A 364 24.73 -10.74 0.29
C TRP A 364 25.87 -9.72 0.23
N GLY A 365 26.24 -9.31 -0.99
CA GLY A 365 27.14 -8.18 -1.23
C GLY A 365 26.43 -6.83 -1.09
N LEU A 366 27.19 -5.74 -1.25
CA LEU A 366 26.69 -4.38 -1.06
C LEU A 366 25.46 -4.07 -1.95
N PRO A 367 24.47 -3.30 -1.43
CA PRO A 367 23.37 -2.81 -2.25
C PRO A 367 23.85 -1.92 -3.38
N ILE A 368 23.30 -2.14 -4.57
CA ILE A 368 23.53 -1.34 -5.77
C ILE A 368 22.22 -0.67 -6.14
N ASN A 369 22.20 0.66 -6.30
CA ASN A 369 21.02 1.39 -6.77
C ASN A 369 20.70 0.97 -8.23
N ALA A 370 19.43 0.70 -8.54
CA ALA A 370 19.01 0.23 -9.86
C ALA A 370 19.18 1.28 -10.99
N GLY A 371 19.50 2.52 -10.64
CA GLY A 371 19.84 3.59 -11.57
C GLY A 371 18.62 4.34 -12.12
N PRO A 372 18.85 5.42 -12.89
CA PRO A 372 17.81 6.38 -13.30
C PRO A 372 16.83 5.84 -14.36
N LEU A 373 17.08 4.66 -14.91
CA LEU A 373 16.13 3.95 -15.79
C LEU A 373 15.10 3.13 -15.01
N VAL A 374 15.25 3.03 -13.69
CA VAL A 374 14.28 2.41 -12.79
C VAL A 374 13.81 3.45 -11.80
N ASN A 375 14.75 4.08 -11.09
CA ASN A 375 14.48 4.99 -10.00
C ASN A 375 14.25 6.43 -10.47
N THR A 376 13.34 7.11 -9.80
CA THR A 376 12.97 8.51 -10.04
C THR A 376 13.05 9.31 -8.73
N GLY A 377 12.63 10.58 -8.76
CA GLY A 377 12.42 11.34 -7.53
C GLY A 377 11.18 10.90 -6.70
N GLY A 378 10.47 9.86 -7.11
CA GLY A 378 9.23 9.35 -6.51
C GLY A 378 9.46 8.11 -5.65
N ASN A 379 8.47 7.22 -5.61
CA ASN A 379 8.53 5.95 -4.91
C ASN A 379 8.50 4.78 -5.90
N GLU A 380 9.63 4.09 -6.06
CA GLU A 380 9.73 2.82 -6.76
C GLU A 380 9.62 1.65 -5.79
N MET A 381 8.55 0.89 -5.92
CA MET A 381 8.12 -0.11 -4.93
C MET A 381 7.74 -1.44 -5.58
N PHE A 382 7.63 -2.48 -4.73
CA PHE A 382 7.15 -3.81 -5.13
C PHE A 382 7.88 -4.38 -6.36
N PRO A 383 9.23 -4.46 -6.35
CA PRO A 383 9.95 -5.12 -7.43
C PRO A 383 9.46 -6.56 -7.56
N TYR A 384 9.51 -7.09 -8.78
CA TYR A 384 9.24 -8.49 -9.09
C TYR A 384 10.08 -8.88 -10.30
N ILE A 385 10.71 -10.06 -10.26
CA ILE A 385 11.44 -10.61 -11.40
C ILE A 385 10.65 -11.78 -11.97
N ASP A 386 10.25 -11.67 -13.23
CA ASP A 386 9.53 -12.76 -13.89
C ASP A 386 10.46 -13.93 -14.26
N PRO A 387 9.91 -15.08 -14.67
CA PRO A 387 10.73 -16.23 -15.07
C PRO A 387 11.70 -15.98 -16.24
N SER A 388 11.50 -14.92 -17.02
CA SER A 388 12.38 -14.52 -18.13
C SER A 388 13.53 -13.59 -17.69
N GLY A 389 13.53 -13.12 -16.44
CA GLY A 389 14.51 -12.19 -15.90
C GLY A 389 14.15 -10.71 -16.12
N ARG A 390 12.91 -10.41 -16.54
CA ARG A 390 12.42 -9.02 -16.66
C ARG A 390 12.05 -8.48 -15.28
N LEU A 391 12.45 -7.25 -14.99
CA LEU A 391 12.06 -6.54 -13.78
C LEU A 391 10.71 -5.84 -14.01
N TYR A 392 9.79 -6.08 -13.09
CA TYR A 392 8.56 -5.31 -12.92
C TYR A 392 8.65 -4.55 -11.60
N PHE A 393 8.02 -3.39 -11.54
CA PHE A 393 7.93 -2.57 -10.34
C PHE A 393 6.78 -1.58 -10.45
N SER A 394 6.40 -0.96 -9.34
CA SER A 394 5.43 0.13 -9.33
C SER A 394 6.08 1.46 -9.04
N SER A 395 5.64 2.52 -9.71
CA SER A 395 6.12 3.90 -9.49
C SER A 395 4.98 4.90 -9.45
N ASP A 396 5.12 5.95 -8.64
CA ASP A 396 4.17 7.08 -8.54
C ASP A 396 4.64 8.35 -9.24
N LYS A 397 5.68 8.25 -10.06
CA LYS A 397 6.31 9.39 -10.74
C LYS A 397 6.70 9.15 -12.19
N TRP A 398 6.93 7.91 -12.62
CA TRP A 398 6.97 7.63 -14.05
C TRP A 398 5.61 7.98 -14.69
N PRO A 399 5.56 8.49 -15.94
CA PRO A 399 4.29 8.82 -16.59
C PRO A 399 3.36 7.61 -16.66
N GLY A 400 2.16 7.76 -16.11
CA GLY A 400 1.20 6.67 -15.98
C GLY A 400 -0.24 7.15 -15.79
N LEU A 401 -1.12 6.26 -15.36
CA LEU A 401 -2.55 6.53 -15.26
C LEU A 401 -2.96 7.13 -13.92
N GLY A 402 -2.15 7.01 -12.87
CA GLY A 402 -2.69 7.15 -11.52
C GLY A 402 -1.69 7.35 -10.40
N GLY A 403 -1.95 6.65 -9.29
CA GLY A 403 -1.11 6.63 -8.10
C GLY A 403 0.16 5.85 -8.38
N LEU A 404 0.26 4.64 -7.84
CA LEU A 404 1.25 3.67 -8.31
C LEU A 404 0.80 3.04 -9.63
N ASP A 405 1.66 3.04 -10.63
CA ASP A 405 1.46 2.30 -11.89
C ASP A 405 2.52 1.20 -12.02
N ILE A 406 2.16 0.05 -12.59
CA ILE A 406 3.05 -1.08 -12.88
C ILE A 406 3.84 -0.79 -14.16
N PHE A 407 5.16 -0.95 -14.07
CA PHE A 407 6.11 -0.81 -15.16
C PHE A 407 6.95 -2.08 -15.31
N SER A 408 7.52 -2.28 -16.50
CA SER A 408 8.50 -3.35 -16.74
C SER A 408 9.72 -2.89 -17.53
N VAL A 409 10.85 -3.54 -17.30
CA VAL A 409 12.12 -3.24 -17.98
C VAL A 409 13.00 -4.48 -18.10
N GLY A 410 13.64 -4.63 -19.27
CA GLY A 410 14.64 -5.68 -19.50
C GLY A 410 15.95 -5.36 -18.78
N LEU A 411 16.62 -6.39 -18.27
CA LEU A 411 17.91 -6.28 -17.58
C LEU A 411 19.05 -6.90 -18.40
N ASP A 412 20.24 -6.33 -18.30
CA ASP A 412 21.47 -6.94 -18.80
C ASP A 412 21.97 -8.08 -17.88
N THR A 413 23.07 -8.73 -18.24
CA THR A 413 23.69 -9.80 -17.43
C THR A 413 24.27 -9.29 -16.10
N ALA A 414 24.44 -7.98 -15.95
CA ALA A 414 24.80 -7.29 -14.73
C ALA A 414 23.57 -6.76 -13.95
N TYR A 415 22.36 -7.16 -14.36
CA TYR A 415 21.09 -6.78 -13.73
C TYR A 415 20.79 -5.27 -13.78
N ARG A 416 21.34 -4.57 -14.77
CA ARG A 416 21.08 -3.14 -15.03
C ARG A 416 19.99 -3.00 -16.08
N ALA A 417 19.12 -2.01 -15.92
CA ALA A 417 18.07 -1.70 -16.89
C ALA A 417 18.67 -1.33 -18.27
N LEU A 418 18.09 -1.91 -19.33
CA LEU A 418 18.55 -1.76 -20.71
C LEU A 418 17.97 -0.52 -21.43
N ALA A 419 16.82 -0.02 -20.97
CA ALA A 419 16.07 1.07 -21.60
C ALA A 419 15.15 1.71 -20.54
N PRO A 420 14.51 2.87 -20.85
CA PRO A 420 13.42 3.38 -20.04
C PRO A 420 12.32 2.32 -19.85
N PRO A 421 11.63 2.32 -18.69
CA PRO A 421 10.66 1.29 -18.38
C PRO A 421 9.39 1.48 -19.21
N ARG A 422 8.76 0.38 -19.59
CA ARG A 422 7.46 0.38 -20.26
C ARG A 422 6.37 0.45 -19.20
N ASN A 423 5.43 1.38 -19.33
CA ASN A 423 4.18 1.36 -18.57
C ASN A 423 3.31 0.19 -19.08
N GLU A 424 2.81 -0.67 -18.20
CA GLU A 424 2.02 -1.84 -18.62
C GLU A 424 0.60 -1.49 -19.08
N GLY A 425 0.15 -0.24 -18.86
CA GLY A 425 -1.14 0.27 -19.33
C GLY A 425 -2.35 -0.47 -18.75
N ALA A 426 -3.54 -0.11 -19.22
CA ALA A 426 -4.76 -0.80 -18.85
C ALA A 426 -4.83 -2.19 -19.52
N PRO A 427 -5.39 -3.22 -18.84
CA PRO A 427 -6.15 -3.12 -17.58
C PRO A 427 -5.28 -3.32 -16.31
N PHE A 428 -3.97 -3.50 -16.45
CA PHE A 428 -3.05 -3.68 -15.31
C PHE A 428 -2.99 -2.42 -14.46
N ASN A 429 -2.87 -1.28 -15.13
CA ASN A 429 -2.88 0.04 -14.55
C ASN A 429 -4.26 0.69 -14.67
N SER A 430 -4.54 1.58 -13.72
CA SER A 430 -5.78 2.29 -13.52
C SER A 430 -5.46 3.67 -12.94
N PRO A 431 -6.46 4.56 -12.76
CA PRO A 431 -6.23 5.79 -12.03
C PRO A 431 -5.76 5.56 -10.57
N LYS A 432 -5.98 4.39 -9.98
CA LYS A 432 -5.66 4.16 -8.57
C LYS A 432 -4.22 3.64 -8.40
N ASN A 433 -3.92 2.98 -7.29
CA ASN A 433 -2.64 2.31 -7.05
C ASN A 433 -2.70 0.88 -7.57
N ASP A 434 -1.75 0.53 -8.44
CA ASP A 434 -1.60 -0.78 -9.07
C ASP A 434 -0.17 -1.30 -8.82
N PHE A 435 -0.08 -2.46 -8.18
CA PHE A 435 1.19 -2.94 -7.64
C PHE A 435 1.27 -4.43 -7.35
N GLY A 436 2.44 -4.90 -6.93
CA GLY A 436 2.62 -6.28 -6.44
C GLY A 436 2.24 -7.32 -7.50
N VAL A 437 2.84 -7.21 -8.70
CA VAL A 437 2.57 -8.11 -9.81
C VAL A 437 3.27 -9.46 -9.64
N LEU A 438 2.63 -10.51 -10.12
CA LEU A 438 3.12 -11.87 -10.22
C LEU A 438 2.78 -12.39 -11.62
N ILE A 439 3.79 -12.71 -12.44
CA ILE A 439 3.60 -13.19 -13.81
C ILE A 439 3.78 -14.71 -13.84
N GLU A 440 2.78 -15.47 -14.30
CA GLU A 440 2.92 -16.91 -14.51
C GLU A 440 3.84 -17.21 -15.72
N ALA A 441 4.40 -18.41 -15.77
CA ALA A 441 5.18 -18.86 -16.92
C ALA A 441 4.34 -18.76 -18.21
N GLY A 442 4.90 -18.17 -19.27
CA GLY A 442 4.19 -17.89 -20.51
C GLY A 442 3.70 -16.44 -20.66
N GLN A 443 3.81 -15.61 -19.61
CA GLN A 443 3.52 -14.17 -19.64
C GLN A 443 2.12 -13.80 -20.15
N ASN A 444 1.16 -14.73 -20.12
CA ASN A 444 -0.21 -14.54 -20.58
C ASN A 444 -1.24 -14.62 -19.46
N LYS A 445 -0.78 -14.82 -18.22
CA LYS A 445 -1.61 -14.94 -17.03
C LYS A 445 -0.80 -14.57 -15.79
N GLY A 446 -1.47 -14.11 -14.75
CA GLY A 446 -0.82 -13.79 -13.49
C GLY A 446 -1.75 -13.06 -12.55
N TYR A 447 -1.17 -12.40 -11.56
CA TYR A 447 -1.88 -11.70 -10.51
C TYR A 447 -1.27 -10.32 -10.29
N PHE A 448 -2.04 -9.39 -9.77
CA PHE A 448 -1.56 -8.10 -9.30
C PHE A 448 -2.49 -7.59 -8.20
N SER A 449 -2.06 -6.56 -7.48
CA SER A 449 -2.82 -5.90 -6.43
C SER A 449 -3.26 -4.52 -6.90
N SER A 450 -4.45 -4.09 -6.49
CA SER A 450 -4.95 -2.78 -6.85
C SER A 450 -6.00 -2.29 -5.88
N ASP A 451 -5.99 -0.98 -5.57
CA ASP A 451 -7.05 -0.30 -4.81
C ASP A 451 -8.12 0.35 -5.71
N ARG A 452 -8.24 -0.10 -6.97
CA ARG A 452 -9.25 0.38 -7.94
C ARG A 452 -10.71 0.31 -7.48
N ARG A 453 -11.01 -0.50 -6.45
CA ARG A 453 -12.35 -0.63 -5.82
C ARG A 453 -12.42 0.01 -4.44
N GLY A 454 -11.41 0.79 -4.06
CA GLY A 454 -11.30 1.46 -2.78
C GLY A 454 -10.61 0.64 -1.68
N ASN A 455 -10.17 -0.59 -1.96
CA ASN A 455 -9.43 -1.46 -1.05
C ASN A 455 -8.31 -2.14 -1.83
N ASP A 456 -7.15 -2.36 -1.20
CA ASP A 456 -6.10 -3.20 -1.78
C ASP A 456 -6.67 -4.61 -2.00
N ASP A 457 -6.95 -4.95 -3.26
CA ASP A 457 -7.54 -6.22 -3.67
C ASP A 457 -6.60 -6.95 -4.64
N ILE A 458 -6.58 -8.27 -4.61
CA ILE A 458 -5.84 -9.11 -5.56
C ILE A 458 -6.71 -9.42 -6.79
N TYR A 459 -6.18 -9.15 -7.97
CA TYR A 459 -6.78 -9.47 -9.25
C TYR A 459 -5.96 -10.54 -9.95
N ILE A 460 -6.64 -11.41 -10.70
CA ILE A 460 -6.01 -12.26 -11.72
C ILE A 460 -6.16 -11.57 -13.06
N PHE A 461 -5.17 -11.71 -13.94
CA PHE A 461 -5.26 -11.30 -15.33
C PHE A 461 -4.97 -12.46 -16.27
N TRP A 462 -5.52 -12.42 -17.48
CA TRP A 462 -5.15 -13.34 -18.55
C TRP A 462 -5.34 -12.69 -19.92
N ARG A 463 -4.53 -13.12 -20.89
CA ARG A 463 -4.62 -12.69 -22.28
C ARG A 463 -5.78 -13.40 -22.96
N VAL A 464 -6.53 -12.68 -23.77
CA VAL A 464 -7.60 -13.22 -24.63
C VAL A 464 -7.10 -13.22 -26.06
N ASP A 465 -7.23 -14.36 -26.74
CA ASP A 465 -7.00 -14.43 -28.18
C ASP A 465 -8.16 -13.70 -28.90
N PRO A 466 -7.87 -12.63 -29.67
CA PRO A 466 -8.90 -11.90 -30.42
C PRO A 466 -9.72 -12.80 -31.36
N ALA A 467 -9.19 -13.94 -31.81
CA ALA A 467 -9.87 -14.85 -32.72
C ALA A 467 -11.02 -15.65 -32.09
N ILE A 468 -11.13 -15.71 -30.76
CA ILE A 468 -12.12 -16.54 -30.06
C ILE A 468 -13.34 -15.72 -29.57
N GLY A 469 -13.25 -14.38 -29.60
CA GLY A 469 -14.31 -13.48 -29.10
C GLY A 469 -15.48 -13.17 -30.06
N GLN A 470 -15.56 -13.83 -31.22
CA GLN A 470 -16.63 -13.62 -32.22
C GLN A 470 -17.56 -14.82 -32.41
N LYS A 471 -17.62 -15.77 -31.47
CA LYS A 471 -18.58 -16.89 -31.53
C LYS A 471 -19.60 -16.86 -30.41
#